data_AF-A0A1U8CE29-F1
#
_entry.id   AF-A0A1U8CE29-F1
#
_cell.length_a   1.000
_cell.length_b   1.000
_cell.length_c   1.000
_cell.angle_alpha   90.00
_cell.angle_beta   90.00
_cell.angle_gamma   90.00
#
_symmetry.space_group_name_H-M   'P 1'
#
loop_
_entity.id
_entity.type
_entity.pdbx_description
1 polymer ?
#
loop_
_entity_poly.entity_id
_entity_poly.type
_entity_poly.pdbx_seq_one_letter_code
_entity_poly.pdbx_strand_id
1 'polypeptide(L)'
;MSRSGGAQLPATALTGPGRFRMAREQPAPAAVAAARQPGGDRSGDRALQGPGVARRGRPSLSRTKLHGLRHMCAGRTAAGGSFQRRALWVLAFCTSLGLLLSWSSNRLLYWLSFPSHTRVHREWSRQLPFPAVTVCNNNPLRFPRLSKGDLYYAGHWLGLLLPNRTARPLVSELLRGDEPRRQWFRKLADFRLFLPPRHFEGISAAFMDRLGHQLEDMLLSCKYRGELCGPHNFSSVFTKYGKCYMFNSGEDGKPLLTTVKGGTGNGLEIMLDIQQDEYLPIWGETEETTFEAGVKVQIHSQSEPPFIQELGFGVAPGFQTFVATQEQRLTYLPPPWGECRSSEMGLDFFPVYSITACRIDCETRYIVENCNCRMVHMPGDAPFCTPEQHKECAEPALGLLAEKDSNYCLCRTPCNLTRYNKELSMVKIPSKTSAKYLEKKFNKSEKYISENILVLDIFFEALNYETIEQKKAYEVAALLADQRETIRPAWQRRGGREP
;
A
#
# COMPACT_ATOMS: atom_id res chain seq x y z
N MET A 1 21.64 34.69 -35.90
CA MET A 1 22.63 33.94 -36.72
C MET A 1 22.68 32.52 -36.20
N SER A 2 22.31 31.61 -37.08
CA SER A 2 22.14 30.17 -36.88
C SER A 2 23.45 29.45 -36.56
N ARG A 3 23.38 28.36 -35.80
CA ARG A 3 23.98 27.07 -36.22
C ARG A 3 23.43 25.88 -35.44
N SER A 4 22.70 25.07 -36.19
CA SER A 4 22.24 23.71 -35.94
C SER A 4 23.39 22.70 -36.01
N GLY A 5 23.27 21.61 -35.26
CA GLY A 5 24.14 20.44 -35.34
C GLY A 5 23.38 19.18 -34.90
N GLY A 6 22.49 18.70 -35.75
CA GLY A 6 21.80 17.42 -35.58
C GLY A 6 22.64 16.28 -36.15
N ALA A 7 22.84 15.24 -35.35
CA ALA A 7 23.46 13.99 -35.77
C ALA A 7 22.36 12.97 -36.08
N GLN A 8 22.28 12.56 -37.34
CA GLN A 8 21.57 11.37 -37.83
C GLN A 8 22.48 10.15 -37.76
N LEU A 9 21.92 8.97 -37.51
CA LEU A 9 22.29 7.63 -38.04
C LEU A 9 21.38 6.55 -37.37
N PRO A 10 21.19 5.34 -37.93
CA PRO A 10 20.26 5.04 -39.02
C PRO A 10 19.17 4.02 -38.65
N ALA A 11 18.11 3.99 -39.46
CA ALA A 11 17.08 2.96 -39.44
C ALA A 11 17.61 1.63 -40.03
N THR A 12 17.43 0.52 -39.32
CA THR A 12 17.44 -0.83 -39.89
C THR A 12 16.27 -1.63 -39.33
N ALA A 13 15.43 -2.10 -40.23
CA ALA A 13 14.29 -2.95 -39.98
C ALA A 13 14.73 -4.41 -39.84
N LEU A 14 14.19 -5.13 -38.85
CA LEU A 14 14.13 -6.60 -38.84
C LEU A 14 12.74 -7.04 -38.39
N THR A 15 12.01 -7.56 -39.36
CA THR A 15 10.73 -8.27 -39.27
C THR A 15 10.99 -9.74 -38.92
N GLY A 16 10.17 -10.32 -38.03
CA GLY A 16 10.18 -11.77 -37.76
C GLY A 16 9.15 -12.18 -36.70
N PRO A 17 8.21 -13.12 -36.98
CA PRO A 17 7.06 -13.38 -36.13
C PRO A 17 7.37 -14.40 -35.02
N GLY A 18 7.16 -14.00 -33.76
CA GLY A 18 7.24 -14.90 -32.60
C GLY A 18 5.99 -15.77 -32.48
N ARG A 19 6.15 -17.08 -32.75
CA ARG A 19 5.14 -18.12 -32.54
C ARG A 19 4.84 -18.30 -31.05
N PHE A 20 3.61 -18.02 -30.62
CA PHE A 20 3.09 -18.47 -29.33
C PHE A 20 2.82 -19.99 -29.37
N ARG A 21 3.58 -20.75 -28.57
CA ARG A 21 3.28 -22.16 -28.25
C ARG A 21 2.26 -22.20 -27.11
N MET A 22 1.03 -22.60 -27.41
CA MET A 22 0.04 -23.00 -26.40
C MET A 22 0.51 -24.27 -25.69
N ALA A 23 0.60 -24.22 -24.36
CA ALA A 23 0.80 -25.37 -23.51
C ALA A 23 -0.45 -26.27 -23.53
N ARG A 24 -0.20 -27.57 -23.49
CA ARG A 24 -1.14 -28.68 -23.67
C ARG A 24 -1.73 -29.05 -22.30
N GLU A 25 -3.00 -28.76 -22.06
CA GLU A 25 -3.72 -29.29 -20.89
C GLU A 25 -4.09 -30.76 -21.11
N GLN A 26 -3.79 -31.58 -20.09
CA GLN A 26 -4.21 -32.98 -19.95
C GLN A 26 -5.64 -33.05 -19.40
N PRO A 27 -6.49 -34.00 -19.84
CA PRO A 27 -7.76 -34.26 -19.17
C PRO A 27 -7.63 -35.38 -18.12
N ALA A 28 -8.17 -35.13 -16.92
CA ALA A 28 -8.45 -36.11 -15.87
C ALA A 28 -9.85 -36.75 -16.06
N PRO A 29 -10.15 -37.89 -15.41
CA PRO A 29 -10.83 -39.02 -16.06
C PRO A 29 -12.36 -39.03 -15.96
N ALA A 30 -12.94 -39.80 -16.89
CA ALA A 30 -14.36 -40.09 -17.04
C ALA A 30 -14.91 -40.96 -15.90
N ALA A 31 -16.07 -40.55 -15.37
CA ALA A 31 -16.90 -41.36 -14.49
C ALA A 31 -17.75 -42.36 -15.30
N VAL A 32 -17.71 -43.61 -14.84
CA VAL A 32 -18.42 -44.79 -15.35
C VAL A 32 -19.90 -44.72 -14.99
N ALA A 33 -20.79 -44.93 -15.95
CA ALA A 33 -22.21 -45.23 -15.69
C ALA A 33 -22.71 -46.38 -16.57
N ALA A 34 -23.00 -47.46 -15.85
CA ALA A 34 -23.55 -48.78 -16.19
C ALA A 34 -24.51 -48.90 -17.39
N ALA A 35 -24.26 -49.99 -18.13
CA ALA A 35 -25.14 -50.59 -19.12
C ALA A 35 -26.40 -51.22 -18.48
N ARG A 36 -27.53 -51.11 -19.19
CA ARG A 36 -28.70 -52.01 -19.06
C ARG A 36 -28.95 -52.65 -20.42
N GLN A 37 -28.88 -53.98 -20.47
CA GLN A 37 -29.34 -54.79 -21.60
C GLN A 37 -30.88 -54.81 -21.66
N PRO A 38 -31.49 -54.95 -22.86
CA PRO A 38 -32.88 -55.33 -23.00
C PRO A 38 -33.01 -56.85 -23.16
N GLY A 39 -34.06 -57.43 -22.56
CA GLY A 39 -34.47 -58.80 -22.79
C GLY A 39 -35.74 -58.87 -23.62
N GLY A 40 -35.84 -59.89 -24.47
CA GLY A 40 -37.06 -60.69 -24.63
C GLY A 40 -37.98 -60.38 -25.81
N ASP A 41 -37.81 -61.17 -26.87
CA ASP A 41 -38.73 -61.52 -27.96
C ASP A 41 -40.24 -61.56 -27.65
N ARG A 42 -41.06 -61.18 -28.65
CA ARG A 42 -42.00 -62.10 -29.33
C ARG A 42 -42.68 -61.46 -30.57
N SER A 43 -42.31 -62.01 -31.72
CA SER A 43 -43.09 -62.47 -32.90
C SER A 43 -44.52 -61.96 -33.14
N GLY A 44 -44.79 -61.53 -34.39
CA GLY A 44 -46.15 -61.34 -34.90
C GLY A 44 -46.24 -60.75 -36.32
N ASP A 45 -45.93 -61.60 -37.31
CA ASP A 45 -46.45 -61.66 -38.70
C ASP A 45 -46.26 -60.56 -39.77
N ARG A 46 -46.02 -61.13 -40.97
CA ARG A 46 -45.64 -60.57 -42.26
C ARG A 46 -46.85 -60.02 -43.04
N ALA A 47 -46.62 -58.98 -43.84
CA ALA A 47 -47.17 -58.89 -45.19
C ALA A 47 -46.25 -58.09 -46.12
N LEU A 48 -46.00 -58.65 -47.31
CA LEU A 48 -45.13 -58.19 -48.39
C LEU A 48 -45.58 -56.84 -49.01
N GLN A 49 -44.61 -56.01 -49.41
CA GLN A 49 -44.61 -55.35 -50.73
C GLN A 49 -43.19 -54.86 -51.11
N GLY A 50 -42.85 -55.04 -52.40
CA GLY A 50 -41.50 -55.11 -52.98
C GLY A 50 -40.65 -53.82 -53.10
N PRO A 51 -39.47 -53.94 -53.76
CA PRO A 51 -38.36 -53.00 -53.64
C PRO A 51 -38.49 -51.84 -54.64
N GLY A 52 -38.49 -50.61 -54.13
CA GLY A 52 -38.54 -49.39 -54.92
C GLY A 52 -37.42 -48.42 -54.54
N VAL A 53 -36.34 -48.47 -55.32
CA VAL A 53 -35.43 -47.36 -55.69
C VAL A 53 -34.94 -46.43 -54.55
N ALA A 54 -33.65 -46.56 -54.25
CA ALA A 54 -32.88 -45.62 -53.45
C ALA A 54 -32.98 -44.19 -54.00
N ARG A 55 -33.66 -43.30 -53.26
CA ARG A 55 -33.48 -41.85 -53.40
C ARG A 55 -32.52 -41.38 -52.32
N ARG A 56 -31.34 -40.95 -52.76
CA ARG A 56 -30.34 -40.20 -51.97
C ARG A 56 -31.01 -38.97 -51.34
N GLY A 57 -31.49 -39.11 -50.12
CA GLY A 57 -32.15 -38.04 -49.37
C GLY A 57 -31.13 -36.98 -48.98
N ARG A 58 -31.31 -35.76 -49.52
CA ARG A 58 -30.67 -34.55 -48.97
C ARG A 58 -31.00 -34.47 -47.47
N PRO A 59 -30.06 -34.06 -46.59
CA PRO A 59 -30.36 -33.92 -45.17
C PRO A 59 -31.56 -32.97 -45.00
N SER A 60 -32.62 -33.50 -44.41
CA SER A 60 -33.86 -32.74 -44.24
C SER A 60 -33.64 -31.64 -43.21
N LEU A 61 -33.52 -30.40 -43.69
CA LEU A 61 -33.51 -29.16 -42.89
C LEU A 61 -34.76 -29.02 -41.98
N SER A 62 -35.76 -29.89 -42.17
CA SER A 62 -36.98 -29.99 -41.36
C SER A 62 -36.77 -30.52 -39.93
N ARG A 63 -35.57 -31.04 -39.59
CA ARG A 63 -35.21 -31.50 -38.23
C ARG A 63 -34.34 -30.51 -37.46
N THR A 64 -34.17 -29.28 -37.95
CA THR A 64 -33.38 -28.28 -37.25
C THR A 64 -34.19 -27.63 -36.12
N LYS A 65 -33.54 -27.41 -34.96
CA LYS A 65 -34.12 -26.67 -33.82
C LYS A 65 -34.05 -25.15 -34.01
N LEU A 66 -33.56 -24.67 -35.15
CA LEU A 66 -33.46 -23.26 -35.50
C LEU A 66 -34.83 -22.76 -35.99
N HIS A 67 -35.43 -21.88 -35.20
CA HIS A 67 -36.71 -21.26 -35.53
C HIS A 67 -36.59 -20.40 -36.82
N GLY A 68 -37.66 -20.35 -37.61
CA GLY A 68 -37.69 -19.60 -38.89
C GLY A 68 -37.12 -20.34 -40.10
N LEU A 69 -36.14 -21.23 -39.91
CA LEU A 69 -35.50 -21.99 -41.00
C LEU A 69 -36.50 -22.89 -41.76
N ARG A 70 -37.50 -23.43 -41.06
CA ARG A 70 -38.59 -24.22 -41.65
C ARG A 70 -39.48 -23.37 -42.58
N HIS A 71 -39.69 -22.08 -42.30
CA HIS A 71 -40.52 -21.19 -43.13
C HIS A 71 -39.75 -20.66 -44.34
N MET A 72 -38.43 -20.58 -44.24
CA MET A 72 -37.52 -20.31 -45.37
C MET A 72 -37.44 -21.50 -46.34
N CYS A 73 -37.42 -22.73 -45.81
CA CYS A 73 -37.24 -23.96 -46.58
C CYS A 73 -38.53 -24.75 -46.88
N ALA A 74 -39.71 -24.30 -46.42
CA ALA A 74 -40.99 -24.93 -46.71
C ALA A 74 -41.19 -25.02 -48.23
N GLY A 75 -41.19 -26.25 -48.74
CA GLY A 75 -41.00 -26.61 -50.13
C GLY A 75 -42.01 -25.98 -51.10
N ARG A 76 -41.63 -26.04 -52.37
CA ARG A 76 -42.35 -25.64 -53.59
C ARG A 76 -43.69 -26.39 -53.82
N THR A 77 -44.32 -26.98 -52.80
CA THR A 77 -45.46 -27.91 -52.92
C THR A 77 -46.78 -27.35 -52.41
N ALA A 78 -46.90 -26.03 -52.22
CA ALA A 78 -48.19 -25.37 -52.04
C ALA A 78 -48.34 -24.31 -53.13
N ALA A 79 -49.17 -24.61 -54.13
CA ALA A 79 -49.66 -23.63 -55.09
C ALA A 79 -50.28 -22.46 -54.31
N GLY A 80 -49.68 -21.27 -54.38
CA GLY A 80 -50.15 -20.05 -53.69
C GLY A 80 -49.24 -19.45 -52.61
N GLY A 81 -48.06 -20.03 -52.34
CA GLY A 81 -47.10 -19.43 -51.40
C GLY A 81 -46.34 -18.23 -51.97
N SER A 82 -46.86 -17.01 -51.77
CA SER A 82 -46.26 -15.73 -52.24
C SER A 82 -44.75 -15.63 -51.95
N PHE A 83 -43.96 -15.31 -52.98
CA PHE A 83 -42.53 -14.98 -52.88
C PHE A 83 -42.25 -13.92 -51.80
N GLN A 84 -43.18 -12.97 -51.63
CA GLN A 84 -43.11 -11.92 -50.60
C GLN A 84 -43.09 -12.50 -49.18
N ARG A 85 -43.86 -13.57 -48.91
CA ARG A 85 -43.88 -14.23 -47.60
C ARG A 85 -42.52 -14.85 -47.27
N ARG A 86 -41.86 -15.46 -48.25
CA ARG A 86 -40.51 -16.03 -48.07
C ARG A 86 -39.47 -14.93 -47.88
N ALA A 87 -39.54 -13.86 -48.68
CA ALA A 87 -38.66 -12.70 -48.54
C ALA A 87 -38.78 -12.06 -47.14
N LEU A 88 -40.00 -11.93 -46.62
CA LEU A 88 -40.26 -11.43 -45.26
C LEU A 88 -39.65 -12.33 -44.16
N TRP A 89 -39.78 -13.67 -44.29
CA TRP A 89 -39.17 -14.60 -43.33
C TRP A 89 -37.64 -14.61 -43.39
N VAL A 90 -37.06 -14.47 -44.58
CA VAL A 90 -35.61 -14.31 -44.74
C VAL A 90 -35.14 -13.00 -44.12
N LEU A 91 -35.83 -11.89 -44.38
CA LEU A 91 -35.51 -10.59 -43.78
C LEU A 91 -35.60 -10.66 -42.25
N ALA A 92 -36.69 -11.19 -41.70
CA ALA A 92 -36.87 -11.34 -40.26
C ALA A 92 -35.83 -12.27 -39.60
N PHE A 93 -35.42 -13.34 -40.28
CA PHE A 93 -34.36 -14.22 -39.79
C PHE A 93 -33.00 -13.51 -39.81
N CYS A 94 -32.66 -12.81 -40.89
CA CYS A 94 -31.41 -12.06 -40.99
C CYS A 94 -31.35 -10.91 -39.99
N THR A 95 -32.45 -10.18 -39.76
CA THR A 95 -32.49 -9.11 -38.75
C THR A 95 -32.37 -9.68 -37.35
N SER A 96 -33.08 -10.78 -37.02
CA SER A 96 -32.97 -11.44 -35.73
C SER A 96 -31.56 -12.01 -35.48
N LEU A 97 -30.92 -12.60 -36.49
CA LEU A 97 -29.54 -13.09 -36.41
C LEU A 97 -28.55 -11.92 -36.26
N GLY A 98 -28.75 -10.82 -37.00
CA GLY A 98 -27.93 -9.61 -36.88
C GLY A 98 -28.00 -8.99 -35.49
N LEU A 99 -29.21 -8.89 -34.90
CA LEU A 99 -29.40 -8.41 -33.53
C LEU A 99 -28.76 -9.34 -32.50
N LEU A 100 -28.91 -10.67 -32.67
CA LEU A 100 -28.28 -11.66 -31.80
C LEU A 100 -26.75 -11.54 -31.82
N LEU A 101 -26.15 -11.46 -33.01
CA LEU A 101 -24.70 -11.32 -33.19
C LEU A 101 -24.19 -9.97 -32.64
N SER A 102 -24.93 -8.89 -32.86
CA SER A 102 -24.58 -7.57 -32.32
C SER A 102 -24.62 -7.56 -30.79
N TRP A 103 -25.70 -8.06 -30.19
CA TRP A 103 -25.87 -8.08 -28.74
C TRP A 103 -24.89 -9.04 -28.06
N SER A 104 -24.69 -10.23 -28.63
CA SER A 104 -23.70 -11.21 -28.12
C SER A 104 -22.28 -10.68 -28.19
N SER A 105 -21.90 -10.03 -29.30
CA SER A 105 -20.61 -9.35 -29.44
C SER A 105 -20.46 -8.23 -28.40
N ASN A 106 -21.48 -7.40 -28.20
CA ASN A 106 -21.46 -6.34 -27.20
C ASN A 106 -21.27 -6.88 -25.77
N ARG A 107 -22.00 -7.95 -25.39
CA ARG A 107 -21.82 -8.61 -24.08
C ARG A 107 -20.43 -9.23 -23.94
N LEU A 108 -19.91 -9.83 -25.01
CA LEU A 108 -18.55 -10.39 -25.02
C LEU A 108 -17.49 -9.29 -24.87
N LEU A 109 -17.62 -8.18 -25.59
CA LEU A 109 -16.72 -7.02 -25.48
C LEU A 109 -16.78 -6.40 -24.08
N TYR A 110 -17.97 -6.30 -23.48
CA TYR A 110 -18.14 -5.84 -22.11
C TYR A 110 -17.52 -6.80 -21.08
N TRP A 111 -17.57 -8.11 -21.33
CA TRP A 111 -16.85 -9.07 -20.49
C TRP A 111 -15.32 -8.95 -20.65
N LEU A 112 -14.84 -8.75 -21.89
CA LEU A 112 -13.42 -8.54 -22.20
C LEU A 112 -12.89 -7.18 -21.71
N SER A 113 -13.75 -6.23 -21.33
CA SER A 113 -13.33 -4.99 -20.66
C SER A 113 -13.11 -5.18 -19.16
N PHE A 114 -13.27 -6.40 -18.63
CA PHE A 114 -13.04 -6.77 -17.22
C PHE A 114 -13.67 -5.80 -16.19
N PRO A 115 -14.99 -5.51 -16.28
CA PRO A 115 -15.62 -4.52 -15.44
C PRO A 115 -15.63 -4.96 -13.97
N SER A 116 -15.36 -4.02 -13.08
CA SER A 116 -15.39 -4.19 -11.63
C SER A 116 -16.27 -3.11 -10.99
N HIS A 117 -16.77 -3.40 -9.78
CA HIS A 117 -17.49 -2.43 -8.96
C HIS A 117 -16.97 -2.51 -7.52
N THR A 118 -17.11 -1.42 -6.77
CA THR A 118 -16.68 -1.35 -5.38
C THR A 118 -17.89 -1.52 -4.47
N ARG A 119 -17.76 -2.40 -3.47
CA ARG A 119 -18.75 -2.58 -2.42
C ARG A 119 -18.18 -2.07 -1.10
N VAL A 120 -18.91 -1.15 -0.47
CA VAL A 120 -18.57 -0.60 0.84
C VAL A 120 -19.59 -1.08 1.85
N HIS A 121 -19.13 -1.62 2.96
CA HIS A 121 -19.98 -2.03 4.08
C HIS A 121 -19.24 -1.83 5.40
N ARG A 122 -19.99 -1.57 6.47
CA ARG A 122 -19.46 -1.43 7.82
C ARG A 122 -19.89 -2.61 8.66
N GLU A 123 -18.92 -3.21 9.34
CA GLU A 123 -19.14 -4.37 10.20
C GLU A 123 -18.77 -4.02 11.63
N TRP A 124 -19.63 -4.40 12.58
CA TRP A 124 -19.37 -4.23 14.00
C TRP A 124 -18.51 -5.40 14.50
N SER A 125 -17.43 -5.09 15.20
CA SER A 125 -16.59 -6.10 15.85
C SER A 125 -16.74 -6.02 17.36
N ARG A 126 -16.58 -7.16 18.04
CA ARG A 126 -16.49 -7.21 19.51
C ARG A 126 -15.14 -6.73 20.02
N GLN A 127 -14.10 -6.90 19.21
CA GLN A 127 -12.73 -6.50 19.52
C GLN A 127 -12.01 -6.12 18.23
N LEU A 128 -11.18 -5.08 18.28
CA LEU A 128 -10.33 -4.68 17.16
C LEU A 128 -8.87 -4.71 17.59
N PRO A 129 -7.95 -5.21 16.75
CA PRO A 129 -6.53 -5.06 16.99
C PRO A 129 -6.19 -3.56 16.98
N PHE A 130 -5.49 -3.11 18.01
CA PHE A 130 -4.98 -1.75 18.04
C PHE A 130 -3.85 -1.62 17.01
N PRO A 131 -3.71 -0.50 16.29
CA PRO A 131 -2.63 -0.32 15.31
C PRO A 131 -1.27 -0.26 16.00
N ALA A 132 -0.20 -0.31 15.18
CA ALA A 132 1.11 0.16 15.58
C ALA A 132 1.11 1.69 15.56
N VAL A 133 1.69 2.31 16.59
CA VAL A 133 1.86 3.76 16.67
C VAL A 133 3.35 4.06 16.74
N THR A 134 3.89 4.61 15.66
CA THR A 134 5.29 5.04 15.58
C THR A 134 5.39 6.52 15.87
N VAL A 135 6.22 6.90 16.84
CA VAL A 135 6.47 8.29 17.24
C VAL A 135 7.95 8.60 17.11
N CYS A 136 8.27 9.72 16.47
CA CYS A 136 9.63 10.25 16.31
C CYS A 136 9.68 11.69 16.82
N ASN A 137 10.74 12.04 17.55
CA ASN A 137 11.06 13.43 17.78
C ASN A 137 11.52 14.07 16.46
N ASN A 138 11.09 15.30 16.18
CA ASN A 138 11.55 16.02 14.99
C ASN A 138 13.06 16.26 15.02
N ASN A 139 13.64 16.41 16.21
CA ASN A 139 15.08 16.54 16.37
C ASN A 139 15.76 15.15 16.36
N PRO A 140 16.64 14.86 15.40
CA PRO A 140 17.22 13.53 15.26
C PRO A 140 18.26 13.19 16.34
N LEU A 141 18.94 14.21 16.89
CA LEU A 141 20.09 14.02 17.78
C LEU A 141 20.11 15.07 18.91
N ARG A 142 20.39 14.61 20.12
CA ARG A 142 20.56 15.47 21.29
C ARG A 142 21.90 16.20 21.26
N PHE A 143 21.85 17.52 21.10
CA PHE A 143 23.03 18.37 21.01
C PHE A 143 24.02 18.20 22.17
N PRO A 144 23.59 18.18 23.46
CA PRO A 144 24.52 18.07 24.58
C PRO A 144 25.20 16.70 24.71
N ARG A 145 24.69 15.67 24.00
CA ARG A 145 25.22 14.31 24.04
C ARG A 145 26.34 14.05 23.02
N LEU A 146 26.62 15.02 22.14
CA LEU A 146 27.71 14.95 21.18
C LEU A 146 29.06 14.86 21.90
N SER A 147 29.82 13.81 21.58
CA SER A 147 31.21 13.71 22.00
C SER A 147 32.13 14.50 21.06
N LYS A 148 33.37 14.70 21.50
CA LYS A 148 34.40 15.37 20.68
C LYS A 148 34.70 14.60 19.39
N GLY A 149 34.68 13.27 19.45
CA GLY A 149 34.84 12.40 18.29
C GLY A 149 33.66 12.53 17.31
N ASP A 150 32.43 12.52 17.84
CA ASP A 150 31.22 12.69 17.02
C ASP A 150 31.25 14.02 16.26
N LEU A 151 31.57 15.12 16.96
CA LEU A 151 31.67 16.43 16.34
C LEU A 151 32.81 16.50 15.32
N TYR A 152 33.92 15.79 15.53
CA TYR A 152 35.04 15.78 14.60
C TYR A 152 34.68 15.14 13.25
N TYR A 153 33.96 14.01 13.25
CA TYR A 153 33.57 13.30 12.01
C TYR A 153 32.26 13.81 11.42
N ALA A 154 31.21 13.89 12.24
CA ALA A 154 29.87 14.21 11.80
C ALA A 154 29.57 15.73 11.83
N GLY A 155 30.43 16.55 12.42
CA GLY A 155 30.15 17.97 12.64
C GLY A 155 29.94 18.78 11.37
N HIS A 156 30.56 18.42 10.23
CA HIS A 156 30.26 19.09 8.96
C HIS A 156 28.91 18.67 8.36
N TRP A 157 28.57 17.37 8.46
CA TRP A 157 27.28 16.82 8.01
C TRP A 157 26.11 17.39 8.83
N LEU A 158 26.23 17.41 10.16
CA LEU A 158 25.28 18.05 11.08
C LEU A 158 25.13 19.56 10.90
N GLY A 159 25.97 20.15 10.05
CA GLY A 159 26.09 21.58 9.95
C GLY A 159 26.43 22.19 11.31
N LEU A 160 27.46 21.77 12.02
CA LEU A 160 27.98 22.47 13.21
C LEU A 160 29.36 23.05 12.93
N LEU A 161 30.10 22.41 12.03
CA LEU A 161 31.44 22.79 11.60
C LEU A 161 31.46 23.19 10.12
N LEU A 162 32.43 24.01 9.76
CA LEU A 162 32.84 24.25 8.38
C LEU A 162 33.61 23.03 7.84
N PRO A 163 33.80 22.90 6.50
CA PRO A 163 34.59 21.81 5.90
C PRO A 163 36.02 21.70 6.46
N ASN A 164 36.60 22.82 6.90
CA ASN A 164 37.91 22.88 7.55
C ASN A 164 37.90 22.52 9.05
N ARG A 165 36.80 21.93 9.56
CA ARG A 165 36.58 21.51 10.96
C ARG A 165 36.63 22.65 11.98
N THR A 166 36.40 23.88 11.54
CA THR A 166 36.24 25.01 12.47
C THR A 166 34.78 25.19 12.85
N ALA A 167 34.53 25.59 14.10
CA ALA A 167 33.18 25.89 14.57
C ALA A 167 32.56 27.01 13.74
N ARG A 168 31.31 26.82 13.31
CA ARG A 168 30.61 27.86 12.55
C ARG A 168 30.29 29.05 13.46
N PRO A 169 30.60 30.30 13.04
CA PRO A 169 30.32 31.48 13.85
C PRO A 169 28.85 31.62 14.23
N LEU A 170 27.94 31.29 13.30
CA LEU A 170 26.49 31.42 13.49
C LEU A 170 25.95 30.50 14.59
N VAL A 171 26.50 29.30 14.76
CA VAL A 171 26.19 28.42 15.91
C VAL A 171 26.55 29.10 17.23
N SER A 172 27.71 29.76 17.28
CA SER A 172 28.14 30.49 18.47
C SER A 172 27.31 31.76 18.74
N GLU A 173 26.60 32.28 17.75
CA GLU A 173 25.69 33.42 17.88
C GLU A 173 24.32 32.98 18.39
N LEU A 174 23.78 31.87 17.87
CA LEU A 174 22.53 31.26 18.36
C LEU A 174 22.62 30.88 19.85
N LEU A 175 23.80 30.42 20.29
CA LEU A 175 24.07 30.07 21.68
C LEU A 175 24.38 31.28 22.59
N ARG A 176 24.30 32.53 22.12
CA ARG A 176 24.65 33.72 22.91
C ARG A 176 23.78 33.91 24.16
N GLY A 177 22.54 33.44 24.13
CA GLY A 177 21.63 33.47 25.29
C GLY A 177 21.97 32.48 26.40
N ASP A 178 22.86 31.52 26.14
CA ASP A 178 23.22 30.43 27.05
C ASP A 178 24.75 30.27 27.08
N GLU A 179 25.41 31.19 27.81
CA GLU A 179 26.87 31.24 27.93
C GLU A 179 27.54 29.93 28.40
N PRO A 180 27.04 29.17 29.38
CA PRO A 180 27.68 27.90 29.74
C PRO A 180 27.63 26.89 28.59
N ARG A 181 26.52 26.79 27.87
CA ARG A 181 26.40 25.92 26.69
C ARG A 181 27.29 26.38 25.54
N ARG A 182 27.40 27.69 25.33
CA ARG A 182 28.31 28.29 24.35
C ARG A 182 29.77 27.97 24.67
N GLN A 183 30.18 28.09 25.93
CA GLN A 183 31.53 27.77 26.37
C GLN A 183 31.84 26.28 26.24
N TRP A 184 30.88 25.42 26.59
CA TRP A 184 30.97 23.97 26.37
C TRP A 184 31.19 23.64 24.89
N PHE A 185 30.37 24.19 23.99
CA PHE A 185 30.48 23.93 22.55
C PHE A 185 31.82 24.41 21.99
N ARG A 186 32.30 25.58 22.41
CA ARG A 186 33.63 26.10 22.03
C ARG A 186 34.76 25.16 22.45
N LYS A 187 34.70 24.59 23.66
CA LYS A 187 35.67 23.60 24.14
C LYS A 187 35.57 22.28 23.37
N LEU A 188 34.34 21.87 23.04
CA LEU A 188 34.07 20.65 22.27
C LEU A 188 34.66 20.76 20.85
N ALA A 189 34.49 21.91 20.20
CA ALA A 189 34.94 22.19 18.84
C ALA A 189 36.43 22.59 18.72
N ASP A 190 37.20 22.62 19.81
CA ASP A 190 38.64 22.90 19.77
C ASP A 190 39.45 21.61 19.51
N PHE A 191 39.87 21.41 18.27
CA PHE A 191 40.59 20.20 17.85
C PHE A 191 42.13 20.31 17.87
N ARG A 192 42.72 21.42 18.36
CA ARG A 192 44.17 21.67 18.28
C ARG A 192 45.05 20.55 18.86
N LEU A 193 44.59 19.93 19.95
CA LEU A 193 45.28 18.82 20.64
C LEU A 193 44.46 17.52 20.60
N PHE A 194 43.49 17.41 19.69
CA PHE A 194 42.63 16.24 19.61
C PHE A 194 43.23 15.19 18.69
N LEU A 195 43.40 13.97 19.21
CA LEU A 195 43.76 12.80 18.43
C LEU A 195 42.48 12.03 18.08
N PRO A 196 42.05 12.03 16.81
CA PRO A 196 40.83 11.35 16.43
C PRO A 196 40.99 9.82 16.54
N PRO A 197 39.93 9.09 16.94
CA PRO A 197 39.92 7.62 16.94
C PRO A 197 40.35 7.05 15.59
N ARG A 198 41.10 5.95 15.57
CA ARG A 198 41.54 5.34 14.29
C ARG A 198 40.39 4.71 13.50
N HIS A 199 39.31 4.34 14.17
CA HIS A 199 38.17 3.63 13.59
C HIS A 199 36.92 4.42 13.93
N PHE A 200 36.24 4.92 12.90
CA PHE A 200 34.92 5.53 12.99
C PHE A 200 34.00 4.73 12.08
N GLU A 201 33.03 4.03 12.67
CA GLU A 201 32.12 3.11 11.97
C GLU A 201 31.01 3.83 11.18
N GLY A 202 31.23 5.10 10.82
CA GLY A 202 30.26 5.94 10.14
C GLY A 202 29.08 6.34 11.03
N ILE A 203 27.98 6.73 10.40
CA ILE A 203 26.71 7.00 11.08
C ILE A 203 26.03 5.64 11.28
N SER A 204 26.44 4.92 12.33
CA SER A 204 25.92 3.59 12.63
C SER A 204 24.63 3.62 13.44
N ALA A 205 23.95 2.48 13.54
CA ALA A 205 22.81 2.32 14.46
C ALA A 205 23.19 2.67 15.90
N ALA A 206 24.40 2.31 16.37
CA ALA A 206 24.88 2.66 17.71
C ALA A 206 25.10 4.17 17.90
N PHE A 207 25.53 4.87 16.85
CA PHE A 207 25.64 6.34 16.86
C PHE A 207 24.27 6.99 17.06
N MET A 208 23.28 6.59 16.26
CA MET A 208 21.90 7.11 16.35
C MET A 208 21.22 6.68 17.66
N ASP A 209 21.48 5.47 18.14
CA ASP A 209 20.90 4.94 19.37
C ASP A 209 21.30 5.74 20.62
N ARG A 210 22.58 6.11 20.70
CA ARG A 210 23.14 6.89 21.82
C ARG A 210 22.75 8.36 21.77
N LEU A 211 22.83 8.97 20.58
CA LEU A 211 22.62 10.40 20.41
C LEU A 211 21.14 10.77 20.25
N GLY A 212 20.30 9.86 19.78
CA GLY A 212 18.86 10.07 19.70
C GLY A 212 18.21 10.32 21.07
N HIS A 213 17.01 10.88 21.05
CA HIS A 213 16.21 11.07 22.26
C HIS A 213 15.82 9.71 22.86
N GLN A 214 15.97 9.56 24.18
CA GLN A 214 15.61 8.32 24.88
C GLN A 214 14.15 8.40 25.30
N LEU A 215 13.41 7.30 25.11
CA LEU A 215 12.00 7.27 25.45
C LEU A 215 11.79 7.41 26.96
N GLU A 216 12.72 6.91 27.77
CA GLU A 216 12.71 7.04 29.24
C GLU A 216 12.74 8.50 29.69
N ASP A 217 13.41 9.37 28.94
CA ASP A 217 13.51 10.80 29.24
C ASP A 217 12.30 11.58 28.67
N MET A 218 11.78 11.16 27.52
CA MET A 218 10.65 11.81 26.86
C MET A 218 9.28 11.41 27.46
N LEU A 219 9.09 10.16 27.86
CA LEU A 219 7.79 9.61 28.24
C LEU A 219 7.46 9.91 29.70
N LEU A 220 6.69 10.97 29.93
CA LEU A 220 6.29 11.42 31.27
C LEU A 220 5.13 10.59 31.85
N SER A 221 4.23 10.11 31.00
CA SER A 221 3.09 9.27 31.37
C SER A 221 2.62 8.47 30.17
N CYS A 222 2.20 7.22 30.40
CA CYS A 222 1.66 6.34 29.38
C CYS A 222 0.51 5.53 29.97
N LYS A 223 -0.62 5.50 29.28
CA LYS A 223 -1.75 4.63 29.60
C LYS A 223 -2.28 3.97 28.34
N TYR A 224 -2.63 2.70 28.45
CA TYR A 224 -3.36 1.98 27.42
C TYR A 224 -4.59 1.33 28.03
N ARG A 225 -5.79 1.71 27.57
CA ARG A 225 -7.07 1.27 28.14
C ARG A 225 -7.19 1.52 29.66
N GLY A 226 -6.60 2.62 30.12
CA GLY A 226 -6.55 3.00 31.54
C GLY A 226 -5.43 2.33 32.35
N GLU A 227 -4.80 1.27 31.85
CA GLU A 227 -3.68 0.59 32.49
C GLU A 227 -2.37 1.34 32.22
N LEU A 228 -1.49 1.39 33.22
CA LEU A 228 -0.19 2.06 33.09
C LEU A 228 0.71 1.28 32.13
N CYS A 229 1.32 2.00 31.18
CA CYS A 229 2.38 1.49 30.31
C CYS A 229 3.69 2.24 30.56
N GLY A 230 4.79 1.74 29.99
CA GLY A 230 6.09 2.38 30.09
C GLY A 230 6.96 2.16 28.85
N PRO A 231 8.23 2.60 28.89
CA PRO A 231 9.13 2.53 27.74
C PRO A 231 9.34 1.11 27.19
N HIS A 232 9.30 0.10 28.07
CA HIS A 232 9.43 -1.33 27.72
C HIS A 232 8.30 -1.88 26.79
N ASN A 233 7.19 -1.15 26.67
CA ASN A 233 6.10 -1.49 25.74
C ASN A 233 6.35 -0.98 24.31
N PHE A 234 7.42 -0.22 24.09
CA PHE A 234 7.79 0.32 22.80
C PHE A 234 9.02 -0.40 22.25
N SER A 235 9.03 -0.74 20.96
CA SER A 235 10.25 -1.16 20.26
C SER A 235 10.92 0.05 19.60
N SER A 236 12.25 0.05 19.54
CA SER A 236 13.00 1.10 18.85
C SER A 236 13.11 0.80 17.36
N VAL A 237 12.86 1.80 16.52
CA VAL A 237 13.01 1.71 15.06
C VAL A 237 13.78 2.93 14.57
N PHE A 238 14.60 2.75 13.53
CA PHE A 238 15.31 3.86 12.89
C PHE A 238 14.58 4.30 11.64
N THR A 239 14.30 5.59 11.53
CA THR A 239 13.70 6.22 10.34
C THR A 239 14.61 7.35 9.83
N LYS A 240 14.16 8.10 8.82
CA LYS A 240 14.88 9.31 8.37
C LYS A 240 14.99 10.38 9.47
N TYR A 241 14.09 10.38 10.47
CA TYR A 241 14.20 11.24 11.67
C TYR A 241 15.15 10.70 12.75
N GLY A 242 15.82 9.57 12.50
CA GLY A 242 16.68 8.94 13.49
C GLY A 242 15.95 7.95 14.39
N LYS A 243 16.22 7.99 15.69
CA LYS A 243 15.69 7.02 16.67
C LYS A 243 14.23 7.32 16.98
N CYS A 244 13.36 6.36 16.68
CA CYS A 244 11.92 6.43 16.90
C CYS A 244 11.42 5.24 17.72
N TYR A 245 10.18 5.32 18.18
CA TYR A 245 9.58 4.33 19.07
C TYR A 245 8.22 3.87 18.56
N MET A 246 8.02 2.56 18.53
CA MET A 246 6.81 1.90 18.05
C MET A 246 6.05 1.27 19.21
N PHE A 247 4.87 1.78 19.51
CA PHE A 247 3.93 1.11 20.40
C PHE A 247 3.22 -0.02 19.65
N ASN A 248 3.07 -1.18 20.30
CA ASN A 248 2.30 -2.32 19.77
C ASN A 248 2.78 -2.79 18.38
N SER A 249 4.11 -2.91 18.21
CA SER A 249 4.75 -3.38 16.97
C SER A 249 4.38 -4.82 16.61
N GLY A 250 4.08 -5.67 17.61
CA GLY A 250 3.86 -7.10 17.40
C GLY A 250 5.16 -7.89 17.15
N GLU A 251 6.31 -7.25 17.36
CA GLU A 251 7.63 -7.86 17.29
C GLU A 251 7.98 -8.60 18.59
N ASP A 252 9.06 -9.39 18.57
CA ASP A 252 9.58 -10.15 19.72
C ASP A 252 8.61 -11.16 20.36
N GLY A 253 7.63 -11.64 19.58
CA GLY A 253 6.62 -12.61 20.06
C GLY A 253 5.62 -12.01 21.05
N LYS A 254 5.56 -10.68 21.20
CA LYS A 254 4.56 -10.01 22.04
C LYS A 254 3.18 -10.10 21.39
N PRO A 255 2.11 -10.44 22.15
CA PRO A 255 0.76 -10.50 21.60
C PRO A 255 0.28 -9.10 21.23
N LEU A 256 -0.47 -9.00 20.13
CA LEU A 256 -1.08 -7.76 19.68
C LEU A 256 -2.12 -7.27 20.70
N LEU A 257 -2.02 -6.00 21.06
CA LEU A 257 -2.99 -5.35 21.93
C LEU A 257 -4.30 -5.13 21.18
N THR A 258 -5.42 -5.38 21.84
CA THR A 258 -6.77 -5.22 21.28
C THR A 258 -7.60 -4.25 22.10
N THR A 259 -8.47 -3.49 21.45
CA THR A 259 -9.49 -2.68 22.12
C THR A 259 -10.87 -3.36 22.06
N VAL A 260 -11.68 -3.11 23.08
CA VAL A 260 -13.04 -3.67 23.25
C VAL A 260 -14.12 -2.60 23.38
N LYS A 261 -13.75 -1.32 23.36
CA LYS A 261 -14.66 -0.16 23.43
C LYS A 261 -14.04 1.02 22.67
N GLY A 262 -14.88 1.85 22.06
CA GLY A 262 -14.45 3.13 21.49
C GLY A 262 -14.25 4.22 22.56
N GLY A 263 -13.70 5.36 22.14
CA GLY A 263 -13.50 6.55 22.97
C GLY A 263 -12.12 6.64 23.65
N THR A 264 -11.78 7.85 24.09
CA THR A 264 -10.45 8.25 24.56
C THR A 264 -9.87 7.35 25.66
N GLY A 265 -10.68 6.97 26.66
CA GLY A 265 -10.23 6.13 27.77
C GLY A 265 -9.90 4.67 27.40
N ASN A 266 -10.22 4.23 26.18
CA ASN A 266 -9.99 2.87 25.70
C ASN A 266 -8.86 2.80 24.64
N GLY A 267 -8.12 3.89 24.46
CA GLY A 267 -7.00 4.01 23.53
C GLY A 267 -5.64 4.07 24.24
N LEU A 268 -4.67 4.60 23.50
CA LEU A 268 -3.34 4.98 23.98
C LEU A 268 -3.35 6.47 24.33
N GLU A 269 -2.99 6.80 25.57
CA GLU A 269 -2.78 8.16 26.08
C GLU A 269 -1.31 8.28 26.48
N ILE A 270 -0.53 9.13 25.82
CA ILE A 270 0.86 9.40 26.18
C ILE A 270 1.09 10.89 26.40
N MET A 271 1.89 11.21 27.42
CA MET A 271 2.40 12.55 27.69
C MET A 271 3.90 12.56 27.43
N LEU A 272 4.34 13.38 26.48
CA LEU A 272 5.73 13.45 26.04
C LEU A 272 6.34 14.82 26.35
N ASP A 273 7.61 14.82 26.76
CA ASP A 273 8.51 15.97 26.75
C ASP A 273 9.39 15.89 25.49
N ILE A 274 9.29 16.87 24.60
CA ILE A 274 10.11 16.89 23.37
C ILE A 274 11.53 17.38 23.59
N GLN A 275 11.85 18.01 24.72
CA GLN A 275 13.21 18.46 25.08
C GLN A 275 13.83 19.41 24.05
N GLN A 276 13.16 20.53 23.75
CA GLN A 276 13.68 21.55 22.81
C GLN A 276 15.04 22.12 23.27
N ASP A 277 15.34 22.09 24.56
CA ASP A 277 16.66 22.45 25.08
C ASP A 277 17.76 21.52 24.58
N GLU A 278 17.48 20.29 24.15
CA GLU A 278 18.46 19.38 23.57
C GLU A 278 18.55 19.44 22.05
N TYR A 279 17.79 20.31 21.38
CA TYR A 279 17.77 20.38 19.91
C TYR A 279 19.09 20.88 19.33
N LEU A 280 19.40 20.42 18.12
CA LEU A 280 20.51 20.95 17.32
C LEU A 280 20.26 22.42 16.94
N PRO A 281 21.25 23.32 17.07
CA PRO A 281 21.11 24.69 16.60
C PRO A 281 21.13 24.74 15.07
N ILE A 282 20.00 25.07 14.45
CA ILE A 282 19.84 25.14 12.99
C ILE A 282 20.21 26.54 12.49
N TRP A 283 21.07 26.62 11.48
CA TRP A 283 21.51 27.89 10.88
C TRP A 283 21.68 27.84 9.36
N GLY A 284 21.20 26.78 8.70
CA GLY A 284 21.17 26.64 7.26
C GLY A 284 20.11 25.65 6.80
N GLU A 285 19.67 25.80 5.55
CA GLU A 285 18.81 24.84 4.87
C GLU A 285 19.66 23.64 4.44
N THR A 286 19.40 22.49 5.04
CA THR A 286 19.83 21.18 4.56
C THR A 286 18.56 20.34 4.45
N GLU A 287 18.53 19.31 3.60
CA GLU A 287 17.33 18.48 3.45
C GLU A 287 16.91 17.78 4.76
N GLU A 288 17.81 17.70 5.74
CA GLU A 288 17.58 17.05 7.04
C GLU A 288 17.32 18.04 8.20
N THR A 289 17.42 19.36 7.99
CA THR A 289 17.15 20.35 9.05
C THR A 289 15.65 20.67 9.14
N THR A 290 14.99 20.19 10.19
CA THR A 290 13.59 20.50 10.47
C THR A 290 13.46 21.76 11.32
N PHE A 291 12.83 22.82 10.78
CA PHE A 291 12.48 24.02 11.56
C PHE A 291 11.31 23.80 12.54
N GLU A 292 10.70 22.61 12.52
CA GLU A 292 9.52 22.25 13.30
C GLU A 292 9.91 21.70 14.68
N ALA A 293 9.29 22.21 15.75
CA ALA A 293 9.32 21.61 17.08
C ALA A 293 8.07 20.76 17.34
N GLY A 294 8.25 19.56 17.86
CA GLY A 294 7.18 18.59 18.08
C GLY A 294 7.63 17.16 17.76
N VAL A 295 6.63 16.30 17.56
CA VAL A 295 6.84 14.90 17.15
C VAL A 295 6.07 14.60 15.87
N LYS A 296 6.62 13.73 15.04
CA LYS A 296 5.86 13.09 13.94
C LYS A 296 5.33 11.75 14.43
N VAL A 297 4.10 11.44 14.03
CA VAL A 297 3.40 10.22 14.41
C VAL A 297 2.85 9.53 13.17
N GLN A 298 3.02 8.22 13.07
CA GLN A 298 2.38 7.39 12.06
C GLN A 298 1.59 6.27 12.72
N ILE A 299 0.36 6.08 12.26
CA ILE A 299 -0.52 4.98 12.66
C ILE A 299 -0.59 4.02 11.47
N HIS A 300 -0.18 2.77 11.67
CA HIS A 300 -0.08 1.79 10.60
C HIS A 300 -0.36 0.36 11.08
N SER A 301 -0.47 -0.56 10.12
CA SER A 301 -0.54 -2.00 10.41
C SER A 301 0.81 -2.49 10.94
N GLN A 302 0.80 -3.48 11.82
CA GLN A 302 2.03 -4.13 12.31
C GLN A 302 2.82 -4.82 11.20
N SER A 303 2.14 -5.24 10.13
CA SER A 303 2.78 -5.84 8.95
C SER A 303 3.45 -4.82 8.03
N GLU A 304 3.35 -3.53 8.33
CA GLU A 304 3.85 -2.45 7.50
C GLU A 304 4.98 -1.71 8.23
N PRO A 305 6.17 -1.55 7.64
CA PRO A 305 7.24 -0.76 8.24
C PRO A 305 6.87 0.74 8.27
N PRO A 306 7.36 1.50 9.28
CA PRO A 306 7.08 2.92 9.35
C PRO A 306 7.80 3.70 8.25
N PHE A 307 7.07 4.61 7.60
CA PHE A 307 7.56 5.53 6.58
C PHE A 307 7.11 6.95 6.91
N ILE A 308 7.52 7.38 8.09
CA ILE A 308 6.96 8.53 8.82
C ILE A 308 7.27 9.88 8.15
N GLN A 309 8.34 9.97 7.36
CA GLN A 309 8.74 11.17 6.62
C GLN A 309 7.69 11.63 5.61
N GLU A 310 6.91 10.71 5.05
CA GLU A 310 5.86 11.03 4.08
C GLU A 310 4.44 10.77 4.60
N LEU A 311 4.26 9.73 5.41
CA LEU A 311 2.94 9.28 5.86
C LEU A 311 2.60 9.73 7.30
N GLY A 312 3.57 10.31 8.01
CA GLY A 312 3.40 10.79 9.37
C GLY A 312 2.65 12.13 9.45
N PHE A 313 1.89 12.32 10.53
CA PHE A 313 1.28 13.61 10.88
C PHE A 313 2.05 14.25 12.04
N GLY A 314 2.11 15.58 12.08
CA GLY A 314 2.76 16.33 13.14
C GLY A 314 1.87 16.51 14.37
N VAL A 315 2.46 16.45 15.56
CA VAL A 315 1.83 16.77 16.84
C VAL A 315 2.65 17.83 17.55
N ALA A 316 2.01 18.95 17.88
CA ALA A 316 2.65 20.13 18.43
C ALA A 316 2.74 20.08 19.97
N PRO A 317 3.80 20.64 20.58
CA PRO A 317 3.85 20.91 22.01
C PRO A 317 2.84 21.98 22.44
N GLY A 318 2.44 21.95 23.71
CA GLY A 318 1.45 22.85 24.29
C GLY A 318 -0.01 22.47 23.98
N PHE A 319 -0.23 21.31 23.36
CA PHE A 319 -1.55 20.78 23.04
C PHE A 319 -1.71 19.33 23.48
N GLN A 320 -2.95 18.99 23.81
CA GLN A 320 -3.44 17.62 23.87
C GLN A 320 -4.17 17.34 22.56
N THR A 321 -3.63 16.41 21.78
CA THR A 321 -4.14 16.05 20.46
C THR A 321 -4.90 14.74 20.55
N PHE A 322 -6.18 14.78 20.20
CA PHE A 322 -7.05 13.63 20.07
C PHE A 322 -7.06 13.15 18.62
N VAL A 323 -6.75 11.88 18.42
CA VAL A 323 -6.73 11.21 17.13
C VAL A 323 -7.76 10.09 17.17
N ALA A 324 -8.95 10.39 16.69
CA ALA A 324 -10.00 9.39 16.51
C ALA A 324 -9.70 8.58 15.27
N THR A 325 -9.58 7.26 15.41
CA THR A 325 -9.22 6.35 14.33
C THR A 325 -10.38 5.43 13.93
N GLN A 326 -10.38 5.03 12.66
CA GLN A 326 -11.27 4.02 12.11
C GLN A 326 -10.49 3.06 11.22
N GLU A 327 -10.62 1.75 11.49
CA GLU A 327 -10.01 0.70 10.68
C GLU A 327 -10.77 0.53 9.36
N GLN A 328 -10.04 0.56 8.24
CA GLN A 328 -10.53 0.25 6.92
C GLN A 328 -9.78 -0.95 6.34
N ARG A 329 -10.52 -1.95 5.86
CA ARG A 329 -9.97 -3.11 5.17
C ARG A 329 -10.28 -3.00 3.69
N LEU A 330 -9.24 -2.89 2.88
CA LEU A 330 -9.36 -2.72 1.45
C LEU A 330 -8.93 -3.99 0.75
N THR A 331 -9.78 -4.47 -0.16
CA THR A 331 -9.49 -5.62 -1.02
C THR A 331 -9.60 -5.22 -2.49
N TYR A 332 -8.50 -5.29 -3.21
CA TYR A 332 -8.40 -5.00 -4.65
C TYR A 332 -8.39 -6.27 -5.49
N LEU A 333 -8.72 -6.13 -6.78
CA LEU A 333 -8.64 -7.23 -7.73
C LEU A 333 -7.30 -7.24 -8.49
N PRO A 334 -6.72 -8.43 -8.73
CA PRO A 334 -5.51 -8.55 -9.52
C PRO A 334 -5.78 -8.35 -11.01
N PRO A 335 -4.73 -8.16 -11.83
CA PRO A 335 -4.85 -8.17 -13.29
C PRO A 335 -5.55 -9.45 -13.78
N PRO A 336 -6.45 -9.37 -14.78
CA PRO A 336 -6.79 -8.21 -15.62
C PRO A 336 -7.90 -7.29 -15.10
N TRP A 337 -8.51 -7.54 -13.93
CA TRP A 337 -9.62 -6.73 -13.40
C TRP A 337 -9.18 -5.48 -12.64
N GLY A 338 -7.94 -5.47 -12.15
CA GLY A 338 -7.30 -4.35 -11.48
C GLY A 338 -5.79 -4.46 -11.60
N GLU A 339 -5.06 -3.74 -10.76
CA GLU A 339 -3.59 -3.63 -10.86
C GLU A 339 -2.85 -4.12 -9.61
N CYS A 340 -3.55 -4.75 -8.66
CA CYS A 340 -2.93 -5.13 -7.39
C CYS A 340 -1.96 -6.31 -7.54
N ARG A 341 -0.98 -6.37 -6.65
CA ARG A 341 -0.03 -7.47 -6.51
C ARG A 341 -0.49 -8.42 -5.41
N SER A 342 -0.56 -9.73 -5.70
CA SER A 342 -0.81 -10.77 -4.70
C SER A 342 0.42 -10.97 -3.82
N SER A 343 0.21 -11.06 -2.51
CA SER A 343 1.25 -11.05 -1.47
C SER A 343 1.95 -12.40 -1.26
N GLU A 344 1.97 -13.28 -2.26
CA GLU A 344 2.44 -14.68 -2.10
C GLU A 344 3.98 -14.83 -2.08
N MET A 345 4.73 -13.76 -2.41
CA MET A 345 6.18 -13.69 -2.25
C MET A 345 6.56 -12.42 -1.50
N GLY A 346 7.27 -12.57 -0.38
CA GLY A 346 7.88 -11.48 0.38
C GLY A 346 8.94 -10.74 -0.42
N LEU A 347 9.46 -9.65 0.16
CA LEU A 347 10.62 -8.92 -0.37
C LEU A 347 11.90 -9.50 0.23
N ASP A 348 13.06 -9.10 -0.27
CA ASP A 348 14.36 -9.58 0.20
C ASP A 348 14.57 -9.27 1.70
N PHE A 349 14.08 -8.10 2.14
CA PHE A 349 14.23 -7.63 3.54
C PHE A 349 12.96 -7.72 4.39
N PHE A 350 11.78 -7.93 3.80
CA PHE A 350 10.51 -7.88 4.52
C PHE A 350 9.63 -9.11 4.25
N PRO A 351 9.07 -9.74 5.30
CA PRO A 351 8.29 -10.96 5.16
C PRO A 351 6.93 -10.73 4.49
N VAL A 352 6.34 -9.54 4.66
CA VAL A 352 5.04 -9.17 4.11
C VAL A 352 5.22 -8.01 3.14
N TYR A 353 4.63 -8.16 1.95
CA TYR A 353 4.62 -7.09 0.96
C TYR A 353 3.67 -5.95 1.38
N SER A 354 4.23 -4.75 1.51
CA SER A 354 3.49 -3.50 1.59
C SER A 354 4.08 -2.48 0.61
N ILE A 355 3.35 -1.39 0.35
CA ILE A 355 3.84 -0.32 -0.53
C ILE A 355 5.11 0.32 0.07
N THR A 356 5.10 0.57 1.37
CA THR A 356 6.23 1.14 2.13
C THR A 356 7.43 0.19 2.18
N ALA A 357 7.22 -1.10 2.42
CA ALA A 357 8.29 -2.10 2.38
C ALA A 357 8.94 -2.16 0.99
N CYS A 358 8.14 -2.13 -0.07
CA CYS A 358 8.63 -2.10 -1.46
C CYS A 358 9.47 -0.85 -1.75
N ARG A 359 9.07 0.32 -1.25
CA ARG A 359 9.81 1.57 -1.44
C ARG A 359 11.13 1.56 -0.69
N ILE A 360 11.13 1.15 0.58
CA ILE A 360 12.35 1.04 1.40
C ILE A 360 13.32 0.04 0.76
N ASP A 361 12.83 -1.11 0.29
CA ASP A 361 13.62 -2.11 -0.43
C ASP A 361 14.26 -1.52 -1.71
N CYS A 362 13.47 -0.80 -2.51
CA CYS A 362 13.97 -0.17 -3.74
C CYS A 362 15.01 0.93 -3.47
N GLU A 363 14.74 1.83 -2.51
CA GLU A 363 15.65 2.89 -2.09
C GLU A 363 16.96 2.29 -1.55
N THR A 364 16.87 1.24 -0.73
CA THR A 364 18.03 0.54 -0.18
C THR A 364 18.89 -0.07 -1.27
N ARG A 365 18.27 -0.80 -2.21
CA ARG A 365 19.00 -1.44 -3.31
C ARG A 365 19.68 -0.39 -4.20
N TYR A 366 19.00 0.71 -4.51
CA TYR A 366 19.55 1.78 -5.32
C TYR A 366 20.77 2.45 -4.65
N ILE A 367 20.71 2.71 -3.34
CA ILE A 367 21.81 3.32 -2.60
C ILE A 367 22.98 2.35 -2.42
N VAL A 368 22.72 1.08 -2.16
CA VAL A 368 23.78 0.07 -2.10
C VAL A 368 24.46 -0.10 -3.46
N GLU A 369 23.72 -0.15 -4.56
CA GLU A 369 24.26 -0.26 -5.93
C GLU A 369 25.12 0.96 -6.33
N ASN A 370 24.71 2.19 -5.95
CA ASN A 370 25.39 3.42 -6.38
C ASN A 370 26.46 3.93 -5.41
N CYS A 371 26.26 3.75 -4.10
CA CYS A 371 27.12 4.31 -3.05
C CYS A 371 27.87 3.24 -2.24
N ASN A 372 27.61 1.94 -2.46
CA ASN A 372 28.23 0.81 -1.74
C ASN A 372 28.09 0.89 -0.20
N CYS A 373 27.08 1.60 0.29
CA CYS A 373 26.76 1.75 1.69
C CYS A 373 25.24 1.83 1.86
N ARG A 374 24.75 1.81 3.10
CA ARG A 374 23.34 2.04 3.41
C ARG A 374 23.17 3.07 4.53
N MET A 375 22.02 3.74 4.53
CA MET A 375 21.64 4.63 5.63
C MET A 375 21.13 3.84 6.83
N VAL A 376 21.06 4.46 8.01
CA VAL A 376 20.71 3.77 9.26
C VAL A 376 19.31 3.13 9.25
N HIS A 377 18.35 3.77 8.60
CA HIS A 377 16.96 3.29 8.51
C HIS A 377 16.76 2.22 7.42
N MET A 378 17.77 1.96 6.59
CA MET A 378 17.70 0.98 5.51
C MET A 378 18.06 -0.41 6.03
N PRO A 379 17.29 -1.45 5.69
CA PRO A 379 17.59 -2.83 6.06
C PRO A 379 18.82 -3.39 5.33
N GLY A 380 19.24 -4.60 5.71
CA GLY A 380 20.32 -5.35 5.06
C GLY A 380 21.69 -5.25 5.75
N ASP A 381 22.66 -5.98 5.19
CA ASP A 381 23.98 -6.19 5.80
C ASP A 381 25.09 -5.31 5.21
N ALA A 382 24.75 -4.41 4.27
CA ALA A 382 25.69 -3.44 3.73
C ALA A 382 26.26 -2.54 4.85
N PRO A 383 27.49 -2.03 4.72
CA PRO A 383 28.07 -1.14 5.72
C PRO A 383 27.32 0.18 5.78
N PHE A 384 27.28 0.79 6.97
CA PHE A 384 26.70 2.12 7.15
C PHE A 384 27.52 3.18 6.40
N CYS A 385 26.83 4.15 5.80
CA CYS A 385 27.48 5.28 5.13
C CYS A 385 28.25 6.17 6.13
N THR A 386 29.42 6.67 5.71
CA THR A 386 30.12 7.72 6.46
C THR A 386 29.41 9.08 6.31
N PRO A 387 29.65 10.07 7.19
CA PRO A 387 29.09 11.42 7.04
C PRO A 387 29.42 12.07 5.69
N GLU A 388 30.61 11.80 5.14
CA GLU A 388 30.99 12.26 3.80
C GLU A 388 30.17 11.56 2.72
N GLN A 389 30.04 10.22 2.78
CA GLN A 389 29.23 9.46 1.82
C GLN A 389 27.75 9.85 1.87
N HIS A 390 27.22 10.17 3.05
CA HIS A 390 25.87 10.69 3.22
C HIS A 390 25.64 11.95 2.37
N LYS A 391 26.50 12.95 2.56
CA LYS A 391 26.38 14.25 1.90
C LYS A 391 26.77 14.25 0.42
N GLU A 392 27.80 13.48 0.05
CA GLU A 392 28.37 13.52 -1.31
C GLU A 392 27.72 12.50 -2.26
N CYS A 393 27.15 11.41 -1.74
CA CYS A 393 26.56 10.35 -2.56
C CYS A 393 25.09 10.08 -2.23
N ALA A 394 24.81 9.68 -0.98
CA ALA A 394 23.52 9.08 -0.65
C ALA A 394 22.35 10.07 -0.73
N GLU A 395 22.50 11.29 -0.21
CA GLU A 395 21.52 12.37 -0.33
C GLU A 395 21.25 12.76 -1.81
N PRO A 396 22.26 13.14 -2.62
CA PRO A 396 22.05 13.41 -4.05
C PRO A 396 21.45 12.23 -4.81
N ALA A 397 21.84 11.00 -4.49
CA ALA A 397 21.33 9.81 -5.16
C ALA A 397 19.84 9.62 -4.88
N LEU A 398 19.39 9.79 -3.63
CA LEU A 398 17.97 9.75 -3.30
C LEU A 398 17.20 10.90 -3.97
N GLY A 399 17.76 12.11 -4.03
CA GLY A 399 17.17 13.24 -4.77
C GLY A 399 16.97 12.92 -6.25
N LEU A 400 17.99 12.34 -6.90
CA LEU A 400 17.90 11.88 -8.29
C LEU A 400 16.90 10.74 -8.49
N LEU A 401 16.79 9.84 -7.51
CA LEU A 401 15.81 8.75 -7.54
C LEU A 401 14.39 9.33 -7.49
N ALA A 402 14.13 10.29 -6.60
CA ALA A 402 12.83 10.95 -6.49
C ALA A 402 12.42 11.68 -7.79
N GLU A 403 13.38 12.29 -8.50
CA GLU A 403 13.12 12.91 -9.82
C GLU A 403 12.88 11.88 -10.94
N LYS A 404 13.55 10.72 -10.89
CA LYS A 404 13.46 9.65 -11.90
C LYS A 404 12.42 8.57 -11.56
N ASP A 405 11.73 8.69 -10.44
CA ASP A 405 11.03 7.59 -9.76
C ASP A 405 9.97 6.91 -10.61
N SER A 406 9.40 7.63 -11.57
CA SER A 406 8.34 7.14 -12.46
C SER A 406 8.62 5.80 -13.16
N ASN A 407 9.89 5.38 -13.32
CA ASN A 407 10.24 4.12 -13.97
C ASN A 407 11.07 3.13 -13.13
N TYR A 408 11.72 3.56 -12.03
CA TYR A 408 12.68 2.70 -11.31
C TYR A 408 12.04 1.95 -10.13
N CYS A 409 11.30 2.63 -9.25
CA CYS A 409 10.63 2.00 -8.10
C CYS A 409 9.12 1.82 -8.36
N LEU A 410 8.76 0.82 -9.18
CA LEU A 410 7.37 0.49 -9.46
C LEU A 410 6.74 -0.36 -8.34
N CYS A 411 6.26 0.30 -7.29
CA CYS A 411 5.56 -0.34 -6.18
C CYS A 411 4.04 -0.36 -6.39
N ARG A 412 3.50 -1.54 -6.72
CA ARG A 412 2.05 -1.74 -6.89
C ARG A 412 1.33 -1.87 -5.55
N THR A 413 0.04 -1.56 -5.53
CA THR A 413 -0.77 -1.75 -4.33
C THR A 413 -0.95 -3.24 -4.04
N PRO A 414 -0.84 -3.69 -2.77
CA PRO A 414 -1.18 -5.07 -2.41
C PRO A 414 -2.69 -5.29 -2.57
N CYS A 415 -3.08 -6.53 -2.89
CA CYS A 415 -4.50 -6.85 -3.03
C CYS A 415 -5.26 -6.79 -1.71
N ASN A 416 -4.59 -6.98 -0.57
CA ASN A 416 -5.18 -6.81 0.76
C ASN A 416 -4.34 -5.78 1.53
N LEU A 417 -5.01 -4.78 2.08
CA LEU A 417 -4.37 -3.82 2.98
C LEU A 417 -5.34 -3.34 4.05
N THR A 418 -4.77 -2.97 5.18
CA THR A 418 -5.48 -2.31 6.28
C THR A 418 -4.99 -0.88 6.38
N ARG A 419 -5.92 0.07 6.35
CA ARG A 419 -5.66 1.49 6.47
C ARG A 419 -6.38 2.02 7.70
N TYR A 420 -5.79 3.02 8.36
CA TYR A 420 -6.42 3.72 9.46
C TYR A 420 -6.76 5.15 9.03
N ASN A 421 -8.06 5.44 8.93
CA ASN A 421 -8.51 6.82 8.83
C ASN A 421 -8.37 7.49 10.19
N LYS A 422 -8.08 8.79 10.16
CA LYS A 422 -7.80 9.59 11.35
C LYS A 422 -8.48 10.94 11.27
N GLU A 423 -9.15 11.32 12.35
CA GLU A 423 -9.68 12.66 12.57
C GLU A 423 -8.96 13.28 13.75
N LEU A 424 -8.39 14.47 13.54
CA LEU A 424 -7.57 15.14 14.53
C LEU A 424 -8.33 16.31 15.14
N SER A 425 -8.30 16.41 16.46
CA SER A 425 -8.73 17.59 17.22
C SER A 425 -7.74 17.90 18.33
N MET A 426 -7.68 19.15 18.78
CA MET A 426 -6.69 19.58 19.74
C MET A 426 -7.25 20.55 20.77
N VAL A 427 -6.76 20.45 22.00
CA VAL A 427 -7.05 21.39 23.09
C VAL A 427 -5.74 21.86 23.71
N LYS A 428 -5.73 23.07 24.27
CA LYS A 428 -4.53 23.64 24.89
C LYS A 428 -4.19 22.94 26.22
N ILE A 429 -2.91 22.63 26.42
CA ILE A 429 -2.36 22.16 27.70
C ILE A 429 -1.09 22.97 28.03
N PRO A 430 -0.89 23.40 29.30
CA PRO A 430 -1.79 23.27 30.44
C PRO A 430 -2.88 24.35 30.52
N SER A 431 -3.90 24.05 31.33
CA SER A 431 -4.82 25.06 31.85
C SER A 431 -4.13 25.94 32.90
N LYS A 432 -4.68 27.14 33.18
CA LYS A 432 -4.11 28.07 34.18
C LYS A 432 -3.94 27.45 35.57
N THR A 433 -4.83 26.54 35.96
CA THR A 433 -4.79 25.87 37.27
C THR A 433 -3.84 24.68 37.26
N SER A 434 -3.81 23.90 36.18
CA SER A 434 -2.93 22.73 36.06
C SER A 434 -1.46 23.08 35.80
N ALA A 435 -1.17 24.29 35.29
CA ALA A 435 0.20 24.76 35.04
C ALA A 435 1.07 24.64 36.29
N LYS A 436 0.64 25.22 37.42
CA LYS A 436 1.37 25.18 38.70
C LYS A 436 1.58 23.76 39.24
N TYR A 437 0.66 22.84 38.95
CA TYR A 437 0.79 21.44 39.35
C TYR A 437 1.88 20.74 38.54
N LEU A 438 1.89 20.92 37.22
CA LEU A 438 2.90 20.32 36.34
C LEU A 438 4.29 20.88 36.61
N GLU A 439 4.39 22.19 36.89
CA GLU A 439 5.66 22.81 37.30
C GLU A 439 6.27 22.10 38.51
N LYS A 440 5.47 21.89 39.57
CA LYS A 440 5.92 21.21 40.79
C LYS A 440 6.20 19.72 40.57
N LYS A 441 5.37 19.05 39.75
CA LYS A 441 5.50 17.62 39.49
C LYS A 441 6.77 17.29 38.70
N PHE A 442 7.10 18.11 37.69
CA PHE A 442 8.23 17.87 36.80
C PHE A 442 9.45 18.75 37.08
N ASN A 443 9.34 19.68 38.04
CA ASN A 443 10.39 20.64 38.39
C ASN A 443 10.88 21.46 37.17
N LYS A 444 9.93 21.96 36.37
CA LYS A 444 10.15 22.77 35.17
C LYS A 444 9.31 24.05 35.22
N SER A 445 9.71 25.10 34.50
CA SER A 445 8.97 26.36 34.45
C SER A 445 7.70 26.25 33.61
N GLU A 446 6.69 27.08 33.88
CA GLU A 446 5.43 27.13 33.10
C GLU A 446 5.71 27.33 31.60
N LYS A 447 6.69 28.17 31.27
CA LYS A 447 7.13 28.39 29.89
C LYS A 447 7.63 27.07 29.26
N TYR A 448 8.52 26.36 29.96
CA TYR A 448 9.03 25.07 29.48
C TYR A 448 7.90 24.07 29.28
N ILE A 449 6.94 23.98 30.21
CA ILE A 449 5.79 23.08 30.11
C ILE A 449 4.98 23.38 28.85
N SER A 450 4.68 24.66 28.58
CA SER A 450 3.90 25.05 27.40
C SER A 450 4.63 24.85 26.07
N GLU A 451 5.97 24.90 26.08
CA GLU A 451 6.78 24.78 24.87
C GLU A 451 7.26 23.34 24.62
N ASN A 452 7.29 22.46 25.63
CA ASN A 452 7.89 21.13 25.49
C ASN A 452 6.92 19.96 25.73
N ILE A 453 5.87 20.15 26.53
CA ILE A 453 4.97 19.05 26.85
C ILE A 453 3.85 18.97 25.81
N LEU A 454 3.61 17.77 25.29
CA LEU A 454 2.41 17.42 24.53
C LEU A 454 1.73 16.21 25.13
N VAL A 455 0.43 16.08 24.85
CA VAL A 455 -0.35 14.87 25.14
C VAL A 455 -0.93 14.36 23.84
N LEU A 456 -0.85 13.06 23.61
CA LEU A 456 -1.36 12.40 22.42
C LEU A 456 -2.30 11.27 22.84
N ASP A 457 -3.54 11.37 22.38
CA ASP A 457 -4.59 10.39 22.61
C ASP A 457 -5.00 9.74 21.28
N ILE A 458 -4.74 8.45 21.12
CA ILE A 458 -5.11 7.68 19.93
C ILE A 458 -6.12 6.61 20.34
N PHE A 459 -7.32 6.66 19.76
CA PHE A 459 -8.41 5.75 20.12
C PHE A 459 -9.33 5.50 18.93
N PHE A 460 -10.05 4.39 18.94
CA PHE A 460 -11.08 4.13 17.94
C PHE A 460 -12.36 4.92 18.25
N GLU A 461 -12.96 5.55 17.24
CA GLU A 461 -14.25 6.26 17.38
C GLU A 461 -15.36 5.29 17.84
N ALA A 462 -15.47 4.16 17.13
CA ALA A 462 -16.40 3.08 17.41
C ALA A 462 -15.74 1.73 17.09
N LEU A 463 -16.30 0.64 17.62
CA LEU A 463 -15.84 -0.73 17.31
C LEU A 463 -16.44 -1.25 16.01
N ASN A 464 -16.25 -0.52 14.93
CA ASN A 464 -16.58 -0.97 13.60
C ASN A 464 -15.36 -0.84 12.70
N TYR A 465 -15.33 -1.67 11.67
CA TYR A 465 -14.40 -1.51 10.56
C TYR A 465 -15.20 -1.35 9.27
N GLU A 466 -14.62 -0.60 8.35
CA GLU A 466 -15.18 -0.42 7.02
C GLU A 466 -14.45 -1.34 6.04
N THR A 467 -15.19 -2.22 5.37
CA THR A 467 -14.65 -3.09 4.33
C THR A 467 -14.98 -2.49 2.97
N ILE A 468 -13.95 -2.20 2.18
CA ILE A 468 -14.02 -1.67 0.83
C ILE A 468 -13.45 -2.72 -0.11
N GLU A 469 -14.31 -3.48 -0.78
CA GLU A 469 -13.91 -4.57 -1.65
C GLU A 469 -14.26 -4.30 -3.11
N GLN A 470 -13.29 -4.53 -4.01
CA GLN A 470 -13.55 -4.59 -5.45
C GLN A 470 -14.08 -5.98 -5.81
N LYS A 471 -15.23 -6.02 -6.48
CA LYS A 471 -15.85 -7.24 -6.99
C LYS A 471 -15.94 -7.20 -8.50
N LYS A 472 -15.82 -8.37 -9.12
CA LYS A 472 -16.03 -8.54 -10.56
C LYS A 472 -17.50 -8.20 -10.85
N ALA A 473 -17.73 -7.22 -11.71
CA ALA A 473 -19.09 -6.79 -12.05
C ALA A 473 -19.75 -7.79 -13.01
N TYR A 474 -18.94 -8.49 -13.82
CA TYR A 474 -19.44 -9.44 -14.81
C TYR A 474 -18.55 -10.67 -14.88
N GLU A 475 -19.09 -11.80 -14.43
CA GLU A 475 -18.41 -13.10 -14.41
C GLU A 475 -18.79 -13.95 -15.63
N VAL A 476 -18.02 -15.02 -15.87
CA VAL A 476 -18.29 -15.98 -16.95
C VAL A 476 -19.69 -16.59 -16.82
N ALA A 477 -20.14 -16.85 -15.59
CA ALA A 477 -21.50 -17.35 -15.34
C ALA A 477 -22.58 -16.37 -15.84
N ALA A 478 -22.40 -15.07 -15.62
CA ALA A 478 -23.31 -14.03 -16.08
C ALA A 478 -23.28 -13.91 -17.62
N LEU A 479 -22.10 -13.99 -18.23
CA LEU A 479 -21.97 -14.04 -19.70
C LEU A 479 -22.73 -15.24 -20.28
N LEU A 480 -22.54 -16.44 -19.74
CA LEU A 480 -23.23 -17.63 -20.23
C LEU A 480 -24.76 -17.55 -20.03
N ALA A 481 -25.22 -16.94 -18.93
CA ALA A 481 -26.63 -16.71 -18.69
C ALA A 481 -27.23 -15.76 -19.73
N ASP A 482 -26.59 -14.61 -19.97
CA ASP A 482 -27.02 -13.62 -20.96
C ASP A 482 -27.05 -14.20 -22.37
N GLN A 483 -26.01 -14.93 -22.78
CA GLN A 483 -25.99 -15.60 -24.09
C GLN A 483 -27.13 -16.63 -24.20
N ARG A 484 -27.37 -17.42 -23.14
CA ARG A 484 -28.45 -18.41 -23.11
C ARG A 484 -29.83 -17.75 -23.21
N GLU A 485 -30.04 -16.62 -22.52
CA GLU A 485 -31.32 -15.91 -22.55
C GLU A 485 -31.62 -15.33 -23.93
N THR A 486 -30.63 -14.78 -24.61
CA THR A 486 -30.80 -14.16 -25.94
C THR A 486 -30.92 -15.20 -27.05
N ILE A 487 -30.29 -16.37 -26.89
CA ILE A 487 -30.45 -17.51 -27.80
C ILE A 487 -31.79 -18.25 -27.57
N ARG A 488 -32.37 -18.16 -26.36
CA ARG A 488 -33.64 -18.83 -26.06
C ARG A 488 -34.82 -18.11 -26.71
N PRO A 489 -35.68 -18.82 -27.46
CA PRO A 489 -36.91 -18.25 -27.99
C PRO A 489 -37.86 -17.87 -26.82
N ALA A 490 -38.42 -16.66 -26.87
CA ALA A 490 -39.34 -16.11 -25.88
C ALA A 490 -40.58 -17.01 -25.59
N TRP A 491 -40.89 -17.93 -26.50
CA TRP A 491 -42.01 -18.89 -26.38
C TRP A 491 -41.83 -19.97 -25.31
N GLN A 492 -40.60 -20.25 -24.85
CA GLN A 492 -40.36 -21.23 -23.78
C GLN A 492 -40.52 -20.66 -22.36
N ARG A 493 -40.75 -19.34 -22.20
CA ARG A 493 -41.09 -18.73 -20.91
C ARG A 493 -42.58 -18.90 -20.53
N ARG A 494 -43.46 -19.28 -21.47
CA ARG A 494 -44.85 -19.67 -21.20
C ARG A 494 -45.00 -21.19 -21.22
N GLY A 495 -44.33 -21.87 -20.29
CA GLY A 495 -44.63 -23.26 -19.98
C GLY A 495 -45.75 -23.31 -18.95
N GLY A 496 -46.98 -23.61 -19.38
CA GLY A 496 -48.07 -23.99 -18.47
C GLY A 496 -49.39 -23.28 -18.71
N ARG A 497 -50.05 -23.60 -19.82
CA ARG A 497 -51.52 -23.75 -19.99
C ARG A 497 -51.80 -23.86 -21.48
N GLU A 498 -51.77 -25.07 -21.99
CA GLU A 498 -52.61 -25.41 -23.14
C GLU A 498 -54.03 -25.68 -22.60
N PRO A 499 -55.10 -25.20 -23.24
CA PRO A 499 -56.46 -25.62 -22.95
C PRO A 499 -56.75 -27.05 -23.39
#